data_AF-A0A349GN60-F1
#
_entry.id   AF-A0A349GN60-F1
#
_cell.length_a   1.000
_cell.length_b   1.000
_cell.length_c   1.000
_cell.angle_alpha   90.00
_cell.angle_beta   90.00
_cell.angle_gamma   90.00
#
_symmetry.space_group_name_H-M   'P 1'
#
loop_
_entity.id
_entity.type
_entity.pdbx_description
1 polymer ?
#
loop_
_entity_poly.entity_id
_entity_poly.type
_entity_poly.pdbx_seq_one_letter_code
_entity_poly.pdbx_strand_id
1 'polypeptide(L)'
;MKSKKLKKLSALVLAGAVTGTMAALMPSSVLAAVDVSNDFESNVEGWTGRGGVEVIEVSDESAHGGSSAMCVSGREKSWNGPQFRIDEICEPNVEYTVNAWAKSEWYSTLSLSMEYTDSAGDRHYSNLKSVQG
;
A
#
# COMPACT_ATOMS: atom_id res chain seq x y z
N MET A 1 -31.66 -26.16 -28.89
CA MET A 1 -31.42 -24.83 -29.50
C MET A 1 -30.13 -24.26 -28.93
N LYS A 2 -29.05 -24.21 -29.72
CA LYS A 2 -27.75 -23.63 -29.33
C LYS A 2 -27.50 -22.41 -30.22
N SER A 3 -27.56 -21.20 -29.66
CA SER A 3 -27.27 -19.97 -30.41
C SER A 3 -25.77 -19.68 -30.38
N LYS A 4 -25.10 -19.86 -31.53
CA LYS A 4 -23.75 -19.34 -31.78
C LYS A 4 -23.87 -17.83 -32.05
N LYS A 5 -23.26 -16.99 -31.20
CA LYS A 5 -23.15 -15.55 -31.49
C LYS A 5 -21.87 -15.28 -32.31
N LEU A 6 -22.07 -14.42 -33.30
CA LEU A 6 -21.28 -14.17 -34.50
C LEU A 6 -20.06 -13.26 -34.22
N LYS A 7 -18.89 -13.61 -34.79
CA LYS A 7 -17.72 -12.73 -34.89
C LYS A 7 -17.99 -11.63 -35.92
N LYS A 8 -17.69 -10.36 -35.61
CA LYS A 8 -17.60 -9.29 -36.63
C LYS A 8 -16.30 -8.50 -36.47
N LEU A 9 -15.68 -8.30 -37.63
CA LEU A 9 -14.36 -7.75 -37.93
C LEU A 9 -14.22 -6.25 -37.64
N SER A 10 -12.95 -5.87 -37.49
CA SER A 10 -12.34 -4.54 -37.50
C SER A 10 -12.85 -3.59 -38.59
N ALA A 11 -12.88 -2.28 -38.27
CA ALA A 11 -12.94 -1.21 -39.26
C ALA A 11 -11.95 -0.09 -38.89
N LEU A 12 -10.88 -0.02 -39.67
CA LEU A 12 -9.96 1.11 -39.83
C LEU A 12 -10.73 2.23 -40.58
N VAL A 13 -10.77 3.46 -40.07
CA VAL A 13 -11.29 4.62 -40.81
C VAL A 13 -10.16 5.64 -40.97
N LEU A 14 -9.90 5.95 -42.24
CA LEU A 14 -8.96 6.96 -42.74
C LEU A 14 -9.44 8.39 -42.47
N ALA A 15 -8.46 9.24 -42.19
CA ALA A 15 -8.40 10.70 -42.22
C ALA A 15 -9.65 11.52 -42.62
N GLY A 16 -10.11 12.36 -41.70
CA GLY A 16 -10.87 13.58 -41.96
C GLY A 16 -10.42 14.66 -40.98
N ALA A 17 -9.70 15.68 -41.47
CA ALA A 17 -9.29 16.81 -40.67
C ALA A 17 -10.50 17.71 -40.37
N VAL A 18 -10.93 17.75 -39.11
CA VAL A 18 -11.79 18.79 -38.57
C VAL A 18 -11.05 19.43 -37.40
N THR A 19 -10.58 20.66 -37.60
CA THR A 19 -10.10 21.53 -36.54
C THR A 19 -11.27 21.90 -35.64
N GLY A 20 -11.46 21.13 -34.58
CA GLY A 20 -12.31 21.47 -33.45
C GLY A 20 -11.54 21.13 -32.18
N THR A 21 -11.11 22.13 -31.44
CA THR A 21 -10.59 21.97 -30.08
C THR A 21 -11.72 21.49 -29.18
N MET A 22 -12.02 20.20 -29.19
CA MET A 22 -12.70 19.59 -28.05
C MET A 22 -11.64 19.43 -26.97
N ALA A 23 -11.59 20.39 -26.04
CA ALA A 23 -11.02 20.13 -24.73
C ALA A 23 -11.83 18.96 -24.15
N ALA A 24 -11.26 17.77 -24.17
CA ALA A 24 -11.80 16.66 -23.42
C ALA A 24 -11.80 17.12 -21.95
N LEU A 25 -12.99 17.37 -21.41
CA LEU A 25 -13.21 17.41 -19.98
C LEU A 25 -12.94 15.99 -19.49
N MET A 26 -11.67 15.67 -19.27
CA MET A 26 -11.31 14.52 -18.45
C MET A 26 -11.93 14.82 -17.08
N PRO A 27 -12.78 13.94 -16.51
CA PRO A 27 -13.08 14.07 -15.10
C PRO A 27 -11.74 13.90 -14.38
N SER A 28 -11.21 15.00 -13.85
CA SER A 28 -10.11 14.92 -12.88
C SER A 28 -10.73 14.22 -11.68
N SER A 29 -10.51 12.91 -11.57
CA SER A 29 -10.86 12.18 -10.38
C SER A 29 -10.09 12.83 -9.24
N VAL A 30 -10.77 13.68 -8.48
CA VAL A 30 -10.30 14.13 -7.18
C VAL A 30 -10.34 12.85 -6.33
N LEU A 31 -9.26 12.08 -6.33
CA LEU A 31 -9.07 11.05 -5.32
C LEU A 31 -9.18 11.81 -4.00
N ALA A 32 -10.20 11.49 -3.21
CA ALA A 32 -10.20 11.86 -1.81
C ALA A 32 -8.90 11.28 -1.24
N ALA A 33 -7.97 12.15 -0.88
CA ALA A 33 -6.71 11.72 -0.28
C ALA A 33 -7.07 11.17 1.10
N VAL A 34 -7.14 9.86 1.21
CA VAL A 34 -7.00 9.19 2.50
C VAL A 34 -5.54 9.37 2.89
N ASP A 35 -5.30 10.33 3.78
CA ASP A 35 -3.99 10.60 4.33
C ASP A 35 -3.88 9.93 5.70
N VAL A 36 -3.10 8.86 5.74
CA VAL A 36 -2.75 8.16 6.97
C VAL A 36 -1.26 8.38 7.14
N SER A 37 -0.92 9.25 8.09
CA SER A 37 0.45 9.62 8.39
C SER A 37 0.67 9.48 9.88
N ASN A 38 1.68 8.71 10.27
CA ASN A 38 2.11 8.56 11.66
C ASN A 38 3.57 9.03 11.76
N ASP A 39 3.82 10.06 12.57
CA ASP A 39 5.17 10.57 12.84
C ASP A 39 5.78 9.97 14.11
N PHE A 40 4.95 9.34 14.96
CA PHE A 40 5.31 8.68 16.21
C PHE A 40 5.89 9.63 17.28
N GLU A 41 5.50 10.91 17.27
CA GLU A 41 5.97 11.88 18.26
C GLU A 41 5.26 11.76 19.62
N SER A 42 4.19 10.97 19.72
CA SER A 42 3.40 10.84 20.96
C SER A 42 2.91 9.43 21.26
N ASN A 43 2.59 8.64 20.25
CA ASN A 43 2.16 7.25 20.42
C ASN A 43 2.38 6.43 19.14
N VAL A 44 2.05 5.13 19.19
CA VAL A 44 2.24 4.18 18.08
C VAL A 44 0.99 4.02 17.21
N GLU A 45 -0.01 4.89 17.35
CA GLU A 45 -1.09 5.18 16.40
C GLU A 45 -1.76 3.98 15.72
N GLY A 46 -2.19 2.97 16.51
CA GLY A 46 -2.92 1.81 15.98
C GLY A 46 -2.04 0.69 15.39
N TRP A 47 -0.71 0.87 15.44
CA TRP A 47 0.23 -0.19 15.10
C TRP A 47 0.27 -1.27 16.18
N THR A 48 0.39 -2.52 15.73
CA THR A 48 0.40 -3.70 16.61
C THR A 48 1.48 -4.69 16.21
N GLY A 49 1.88 -5.57 17.13
CA GLY A 49 2.79 -6.66 16.86
C GLY A 49 2.10 -7.77 16.08
N ARG A 50 2.67 -8.16 14.95
CA ARG A 50 2.09 -9.16 14.06
C ARG A 50 2.09 -10.57 14.66
N GLY A 51 3.13 -10.95 15.41
CA GLY A 51 3.23 -12.28 16.01
C GLY A 51 2.93 -12.36 17.50
N GLY A 52 2.59 -11.23 18.12
CA GLY A 52 2.22 -11.16 19.53
C GLY A 52 3.38 -11.26 20.52
N VAL A 53 4.62 -11.27 20.02
CA VAL A 53 5.85 -11.27 20.83
C VAL A 53 6.59 -9.94 20.75
N GLU A 54 6.27 -9.13 19.75
CA GLU A 54 6.91 -7.85 19.51
C GLU A 54 6.56 -6.84 20.61
N VAL A 55 7.58 -6.15 21.11
CA VAL A 55 7.39 -4.93 21.89
C VAL A 55 7.39 -3.76 20.91
N ILE A 56 6.34 -2.93 20.95
CA ILE A 56 6.17 -1.76 20.09
C ILE A 56 5.98 -0.53 20.96
N GLU A 57 6.88 0.44 20.81
CA GLU A 57 6.90 1.64 21.64
C GLU A 57 7.45 2.85 20.87
N VAL A 58 7.16 4.04 21.38
CA VAL A 58 7.80 5.27 20.92
C VAL A 58 9.16 5.39 21.58
N SER A 59 10.18 5.74 20.79
CA SER A 59 11.55 5.92 21.26
C SER A 59 12.19 7.17 20.64
N ASP A 60 13.02 7.85 21.41
CA ASP A 60 13.82 9.01 20.99
C ASP A 60 15.27 8.65 20.60
N GLU A 61 15.63 7.37 20.59
CA GLU A 61 17.00 6.92 20.31
C GLU A 61 17.42 7.10 18.84
N SER A 62 16.47 7.00 17.91
CA SER A 62 16.74 7.08 16.48
C SER A 62 15.49 7.47 15.69
N ALA A 63 15.30 8.77 15.51
CA ALA A 63 14.22 9.32 14.69
C ALA A 63 14.70 9.61 13.25
N HIS A 64 13.82 9.41 12.26
CA HIS A 64 14.06 9.84 10.88
C HIS A 64 13.77 11.34 10.70
N GLY A 65 12.66 11.79 11.28
CA GLY A 65 12.28 13.20 11.41
C GLY A 65 11.72 13.44 12.81
N GLY A 66 11.62 14.70 13.22
CA GLY A 66 11.13 15.03 14.57
C GLY A 66 12.08 14.58 15.68
N SER A 67 11.51 14.19 16.82
CA SER A 67 12.25 13.77 18.03
C SER A 67 12.09 12.28 18.34
N SER A 68 11.15 11.58 17.72
CA SER A 68 10.88 10.18 18.06
C SER A 68 10.51 9.33 16.84
N ALA A 69 10.51 8.01 17.04
CA ALA A 69 10.06 7.02 16.07
C ALA A 69 9.44 5.82 16.77
N MET A 70 8.69 5.00 16.03
CA MET A 70 8.27 3.68 16.51
C MET A 70 9.46 2.71 16.51
N CYS A 71 9.83 2.22 17.69
CA CYS A 71 10.78 1.12 17.85
C CYS A 71 10.03 -0.21 17.96
N VAL A 72 10.61 -1.25 17.37
CA VAL A 72 10.08 -2.62 17.44
C VAL A 72 11.19 -3.58 17.83
N SER A 73 11.00 -4.29 18.93
CA SER A 73 11.95 -5.25 19.47
C SER A 73 11.27 -6.59 19.82
N GLY A 74 12.02 -7.57 20.32
CA GLY A 74 11.47 -8.87 20.73
C GLY A 74 11.04 -9.78 19.56
N ARG A 75 11.50 -9.52 18.33
CA ARG A 75 11.19 -10.34 17.16
C ARG A 75 11.92 -11.69 17.25
N GLU A 76 11.18 -12.79 17.14
CA GLU A 76 11.74 -14.16 17.20
C GLU A 76 11.80 -14.85 15.83
N LYS A 77 11.00 -14.40 14.87
CA LYS A 77 10.86 -14.96 13.52
C LYS A 77 10.93 -13.87 12.47
N SER A 78 11.33 -14.23 11.26
CA SER A 78 11.49 -13.28 10.15
C SER A 78 10.21 -12.54 9.77
N TRP A 79 9.04 -13.14 10.01
CA TRP A 79 7.73 -12.54 9.75
C TRP A 79 7.19 -11.70 10.90
N ASN A 80 7.84 -11.70 12.07
CA ASN A 80 7.48 -10.77 13.14
C ASN A 80 7.74 -9.35 12.69
N GLY A 81 6.96 -8.39 13.19
CA GLY A 81 7.14 -6.98 12.90
C GLY A 81 5.91 -6.15 13.26
N PRO A 82 6.01 -4.83 13.08
CA PRO A 82 4.86 -3.95 13.23
C PRO A 82 3.88 -4.17 12.07
N GLN A 83 2.59 -4.08 12.36
CA GLN A 83 1.53 -4.08 11.36
C GLN A 83 0.49 -3.01 11.64
N PHE A 84 -0.15 -2.55 10.58
CA PHE A 84 -1.23 -1.57 10.62
C PHE A 84 -2.39 -2.07 9.75
N ARG A 85 -3.62 -1.86 10.22
CA ARG A 85 -4.83 -2.32 9.56
C ARG A 85 -5.31 -1.29 8.55
N ILE A 86 -5.53 -1.73 7.32
CA ILE A 86 -5.92 -0.87 6.20
C ILE A 86 -7.29 -1.22 5.62
N ASP A 87 -8.01 -2.15 6.22
CA ASP A 87 -9.31 -2.63 5.72
C ASP A 87 -10.43 -1.59 5.80
N GLU A 88 -10.33 -0.63 6.73
CA GLU A 88 -11.25 0.51 6.81
C GLU A 88 -10.77 1.73 6.00
N ILE A 89 -9.62 1.60 5.33
CA ILE A 89 -8.86 2.71 4.74
C ILE A 89 -8.76 2.54 3.22
N CYS A 90 -8.44 1.33 2.78
CA CYS A 90 -8.25 0.99 1.37
C CYS A 90 -9.53 0.43 0.75
N GLU A 91 -9.94 1.02 -0.36
CA GLU A 91 -11.08 0.57 -1.14
C GLU A 91 -10.65 -0.38 -2.28
N PRO A 92 -11.50 -1.36 -2.65
CA PRO A 92 -11.24 -2.23 -3.79
C PRO A 92 -11.06 -1.44 -5.10
N ASN A 93 -10.06 -1.83 -5.90
CA ASN A 93 -9.72 -1.22 -7.20
C ASN A 93 -9.27 0.25 -7.13
N VAL A 94 -8.81 0.71 -5.96
CA VAL A 94 -8.15 2.02 -5.81
C VAL A 94 -6.64 1.80 -5.62
N GLU A 95 -5.85 2.60 -6.32
CA GLU A 95 -4.39 2.59 -6.18
C GLU A 95 -3.98 3.53 -5.03
N TYR A 96 -3.14 3.02 -4.13
CA TYR A 96 -2.60 3.77 -3.00
C TYR A 96 -1.07 3.78 -3.07
N THR A 97 -0.48 4.91 -2.63
CA THR A 97 0.97 5.00 -2.44
C THR A 97 1.27 4.84 -0.96
N VAL A 98 2.20 3.94 -0.65
CA VAL A 98 2.68 3.70 0.71
C VAL A 98 4.15 4.09 0.78
N ASN A 99 4.48 4.93 1.75
CA ASN A 99 5.84 5.39 2.00
C ASN A 99 6.19 5.08 3.45
N ALA A 100 7.42 4.62 3.69
CA ALA A 100 7.91 4.36 5.04
C ALA A 100 9.42 4.61 5.12
N TRP A 101 9.86 5.12 6.26
CA TRP A 101 11.27 5.19 6.63
C TRP A 101 11.52 4.15 7.70
N ALA A 102 12.54 3.32 7.50
CA ALA A 102 12.87 2.24 8.41
C ALA A 102 14.38 2.12 8.56
N LYS A 103 14.80 1.76 9.76
CA LYS A 103 16.20 1.52 10.14
C LYS A 103 16.25 0.23 10.94
N SER A 104 17.24 -0.60 10.68
CA SER A 104 17.58 -1.75 11.52
C SER A 104 18.82 -1.47 12.35
N GLU A 105 18.93 -2.10 13.52
CA GLU A 105 20.12 -2.00 14.37
C GLU A 105 21.36 -2.60 13.70
N TRP A 106 21.18 -3.71 12.99
CA TRP A 106 22.22 -4.43 12.26
C TRP A 106 21.87 -4.52 10.79
N TYR A 107 22.86 -4.92 9.98
CA TYR A 107 22.66 -5.12 8.56
C TYR A 107 21.59 -6.18 8.32
N SER A 108 20.48 -5.79 7.70
CA SER A 108 19.33 -6.67 7.51
C SER A 108 18.54 -6.30 6.26
N THR A 109 17.76 -7.24 5.74
CA THR A 109 16.79 -6.92 4.69
C THR A 109 15.47 -6.54 5.34
N LEU A 110 15.07 -5.29 5.17
CA LEU A 110 13.76 -4.78 5.56
C LEU A 110 12.80 -4.99 4.39
N SER A 111 11.61 -5.53 4.67
CA SER A 111 10.57 -5.73 3.65
C SER A 111 9.26 -5.10 4.10
N LEU A 112 8.68 -4.29 3.23
CA LEU A 112 7.31 -3.83 3.33
C LEU A 112 6.42 -4.83 2.61
N SER A 113 5.45 -5.38 3.33
CA SER A 113 4.58 -6.45 2.84
C SER A 113 3.12 -6.12 3.13
N MET A 114 2.24 -6.69 2.31
CA MET A 114 0.79 -6.60 2.47
C MET A 114 0.21 -8.00 2.62
N GLU A 115 -0.61 -8.18 3.66
CA GLU A 115 -1.47 -9.33 3.82
C GLU A 115 -2.92 -8.92 3.50
N TYR A 116 -3.63 -9.73 2.71
CA TYR A 116 -5.06 -9.54 2.50
C TYR A 116 -5.75 -10.89 2.32
N THR A 117 -7.07 -10.91 2.58
CA THR A 117 -7.93 -12.07 2.29
C THR A 117 -8.79 -11.71 1.09
N ASP A 118 -8.83 -12.56 0.08
CA ASP A 118 -9.63 -12.32 -1.12
C ASP A 118 -11.10 -12.73 -0.92
N SER A 119 -11.92 -12.54 -1.96
CA SER A 119 -13.34 -12.91 -1.93
C SER A 119 -13.60 -14.42 -1.83
N ALA A 120 -12.59 -15.26 -2.11
CA ALA A 120 -12.68 -16.71 -1.92
C ALA A 120 -12.33 -17.13 -0.48
N GLY A 121 -11.84 -16.21 0.35
CA GLY A 121 -11.38 -16.48 1.70
C GLY A 121 -9.91 -16.93 1.75
N ASP A 122 -9.20 -16.88 0.63
CA ASP A 122 -7.79 -17.25 0.56
C ASP A 122 -6.91 -16.09 1.03
N ARG A 123 -5.88 -16.43 1.80
CA ARG A 123 -4.96 -15.45 2.41
C ARG A 123 -3.74 -15.27 1.53
N HIS A 124 -3.49 -14.01 1.16
CA HIS A 124 -2.43 -13.61 0.25
C HIS A 124 -1.39 -12.77 0.96
N TYR A 125 -0.14 -12.93 0.54
CA TYR A 125 1.01 -12.17 1.01
C TYR A 125 1.77 -11.62 -0.19
N SER A 126 1.98 -10.31 -0.20
CA SER A 126 2.77 -9.65 -1.25
C SER A 126 3.86 -8.82 -0.62
N ASN A 127 5.11 -9.02 -1.06
CA ASN A 127 6.20 -8.09 -0.73
C ASN A 127 6.13 -6.92 -1.72
N LEU A 128 5.79 -5.74 -1.21
CA LEU A 128 5.70 -4.51 -2.00
C LEU A 128 7.10 -3.98 -2.32
N LYS A 129 7.99 -4.04 -1.33
CA LYS A 129 9.39 -3.59 -1.46
C LYS A 129 10.28 -4.29 -0.45
N SER A 130 11.50 -4.62 -0.87
CA SER A 130 12.59 -5.04 0.04
C SER A 130 13.81 -4.17 -0.19
N VAL A 131 14.50 -3.79 0.89
CA VAL A 131 15.69 -2.94 0.90
C VAL A 131 16.69 -3.50 1.91
N GLN A 132 17.98 -3.48 1.59
CA GLN A 132 19.05 -3.74 2.56
C GLN A 132 19.33 -2.49 3.37
N GLY A 133 19.19 -2.59 4.69
CA GLY A 133 19.57 -1.58 5.68
C GLY A 133 20.79 -2.02 6.47
#